data_AF-A0A2N3DN70-F1
#
_entry.id   AF-A0A2N3DN70-F1
#
_cell.length_a   1.000
_cell.length_b   1.000
_cell.length_c   1.000
_cell.angle_alpha   90.00
_cell.angle_beta   90.00
_cell.angle_gamma   90.00
#
_symmetry.space_group_name_H-M   'P 1'
#
loop_
_entity.id
_entity.type
_entity.pdbx_description
1 polymer ?
#
loop_
_entity_poly.entity_id
_entity_poly.type
_entity_poly.pdbx_seq_one_letter_code
_entity_poly.pdbx_strand_id
1 'polypeptide(L)'
;MGLVMRFAPHHGIYAYERTNRKLKAAERRLRLDREKFPLFAEEIGESQPTPEELLAARARSFVTSQQNSRDRAARNWWQARAELRAIPDVILLQDDGTDLVERLFD
;
A
#
# COMPACT_ATOMS: atom_id res chain seq x y z
N MET A 1 -18.21 -2.49 25.52
CA MET A 1 -17.36 -1.31 25.25
C MET A 1 -16.61 -1.55 23.94
N GLY A 2 -17.18 -1.16 22.80
CA GLY A 2 -16.52 -1.34 21.50
C GLY A 2 -15.38 -0.34 21.36
N LEU A 3 -14.16 -0.80 21.07
CA LEU A 3 -13.05 0.09 20.75
C LEU A 3 -13.44 0.91 19.53
N VAL A 4 -13.65 2.21 19.72
CA VAL A 4 -13.92 3.16 18.65
C VAL A 4 -12.72 3.14 17.72
N MET A 5 -12.92 2.57 16.53
CA MET A 5 -11.93 2.57 15.46
C MET A 5 -11.65 4.04 15.13
N ARG A 6 -10.45 4.55 15.49
CA ARG A 6 -10.07 5.97 15.34
C ARG A 6 -10.21 6.48 13.90
N PHE A 7 -10.21 5.56 12.93
CA PHE A 7 -10.49 5.89 11.54
C PHE A 7 -12.00 5.91 11.34
N ALA A 8 -12.57 7.12 11.33
CA ALA A 8 -13.93 7.33 10.87
C ALA A 8 -14.14 6.60 9.52
N PRO A 9 -15.30 5.95 9.32
CA PRO A 9 -15.69 5.42 8.01
C PRO A 9 -15.46 6.51 6.96
N HIS A 10 -14.70 6.21 5.91
CA HIS A 10 -14.42 7.20 4.89
C HIS A 10 -15.65 7.36 4.00
N HIS A 11 -16.33 8.50 4.10
CA HIS A 11 -17.54 8.80 3.31
C HIS A 11 -17.23 9.30 1.89
N GLY A 12 -15.94 9.44 1.54
CA GLY A 12 -15.49 9.89 0.22
C GLY A 12 -15.39 8.73 -0.76
N ILE A 13 -16.44 8.49 -1.55
CA ILE A 13 -16.30 7.70 -2.77
C ILE A 13 -15.60 8.62 -3.79
N TYR A 14 -14.27 8.67 -3.77
CA TYR A 14 -13.55 9.23 -4.91
C TYR A 14 -13.77 8.26 -6.07
N ALA A 15 -14.59 8.66 -7.05
CA ALA A 15 -14.73 7.90 -8.28
C ALA A 15 -13.34 7.77 -8.93
N TYR A 16 -13.04 6.59 -9.47
CA TYR A 16 -11.79 6.40 -10.21
C TYR A 16 -11.87 7.18 -11.52
N GLU A 17 -11.41 8.42 -11.52
CA GLU A 17 -11.42 9.24 -12.72
C GLU A 17 -10.32 8.79 -13.69
N ARG A 18 -10.68 8.58 -14.96
CA ARG A 18 -9.72 8.35 -16.03
C ARG A 18 -9.17 9.68 -16.51
N THR A 19 -7.87 9.91 -16.31
CA THR A 19 -7.17 11.12 -16.79
C THR A 19 -6.13 10.76 -17.86
N ASN A 20 -5.76 11.74 -18.69
CA ASN A 20 -4.72 11.56 -19.72
C ASN A 20 -3.39 11.09 -19.11
N ARG A 21 -3.05 11.56 -17.90
CA ARG A 21 -1.87 11.12 -17.17
C ARG A 21 -1.95 9.63 -16.82
N LYS A 22 -3.11 9.14 -16.39
CA LYS A 22 -3.32 7.71 -16.08
C LYS A 22 -3.27 6.84 -17.34
N LEU A 23 -3.76 7.34 -18.48
CA LEU A 23 -3.66 6.66 -19.77
C LEU A 23 -2.21 6.50 -20.21
N LYS A 24 -1.42 7.58 -20.24
CA LYS A 24 0.02 7.49 -20.55
C LYS A 24 0.79 6.56 -19.61
N ALA A 25 0.41 6.55 -18.33
CA ALA A 25 1.00 5.63 -17.36
C ALA A 25 0.61 4.15 -17.64
N ALA A 26 -0.61 3.89 -18.10
CA ALA A 26 -1.08 2.57 -18.52
C ALA A 26 -0.36 2.11 -19.79
N GLU A 27 -0.22 2.96 -20.80
CA GLU A 27 0.57 2.68 -22.02
C GLU A 27 2.01 2.31 -21.66
N ARG A 28 2.68 3.14 -20.85
CA ARG A 28 4.05 2.88 -20.40
C ARG A 28 4.16 1.57 -19.64
N ARG A 29 3.18 1.27 -18.77
CA ARG A 29 3.12 0.02 -18.01
C ARG A 29 3.06 -1.19 -18.94
N LEU A 30 2.12 -1.19 -19.89
CA LEU A 30 1.92 -2.29 -20.84
C LEU A 30 3.15 -2.50 -21.72
N ARG A 31 3.77 -1.41 -22.18
CA ARG A 31 5.04 -1.46 -22.91
C ARG A 31 6.16 -2.11 -22.09
N LEU A 32 6.37 -1.66 -20.85
CA LEU A 32 7.38 -2.22 -19.96
C LEU A 32 7.12 -3.71 -19.65
N ASP A 33 5.85 -4.11 -19.53
CA ASP A 33 5.48 -5.50 -19.28
C ASP A 33 5.85 -6.40 -20.49
N ARG A 34 5.80 -5.89 -21.74
CA ARG A 34 6.33 -6.60 -22.94
C ARG A 34 7.85 -6.63 -22.96
N GLU A 35 8.48 -5.47 -22.76
CA GLU A 35 9.94 -5.32 -22.79
C GLU A 35 10.64 -6.18 -21.73
N LYS A 36 9.96 -6.50 -20.62
CA LYS A 36 10.46 -7.39 -19.58
C LYS A 36 10.67 -8.83 -20.06
N PHE A 37 9.93 -9.27 -21.07
CA PHE A 37 10.01 -10.64 -21.60
C PHE A 37 10.18 -10.62 -23.13
N PRO A 38 11.38 -10.27 -23.63
CA PRO A 38 11.60 -10.02 -25.07
C PRO A 38 11.25 -11.20 -25.98
N LEU A 39 11.50 -12.43 -25.51
CA LEU A 39 11.20 -13.66 -26.26
C LEU A 39 9.69 -13.91 -26.44
N PHE A 40 8.85 -13.27 -25.63
CA PHE A 40 7.39 -13.40 -25.66
C PHE A 40 6.71 -12.05 -25.92
N ALA A 41 7.44 -11.06 -26.44
CA ALA A 41 6.94 -9.69 -26.51
C ALA A 41 5.72 -9.56 -27.43
N GLU A 42 5.67 -10.35 -28.50
CA GLU A 42 4.55 -10.40 -29.44
C GLU A 42 3.33 -11.05 -28.79
N GLU A 43 3.48 -12.23 -28.19
CA GLU A 43 2.39 -12.96 -27.53
C GLU A 43 1.82 -12.20 -26.33
N ILE A 44 2.69 -11.51 -25.58
CA ILE A 44 2.27 -10.61 -24.50
C ILE A 44 1.55 -9.40 -25.08
N GLY A 45 2.01 -8.84 -26.20
CA GLY A 45 1.35 -7.73 -26.88
C GLY A 45 -0.06 -8.07 -27.33
N GLU A 46 -0.25 -9.26 -27.89
CA GLU A 46 -1.55 -9.76 -28.37
C GLU A 46 -2.54 -10.05 -27.23
N SER A 47 -2.05 -10.58 -26.11
CA SER A 47 -2.89 -10.91 -24.94
C SER A 47 -3.15 -9.72 -24.01
N GLN A 48 -2.43 -8.61 -24.18
CA GLN A 48 -2.57 -7.44 -23.32
C GLN A 48 -3.88 -6.68 -23.61
N PRO A 49 -4.53 -6.15 -22.55
CA PRO A 49 -5.64 -5.23 -22.73
C PRO A 49 -5.14 -3.91 -23.32
N THR A 50 -6.06 -3.14 -23.92
CA THR A 50 -5.80 -1.72 -24.21
C THR A 50 -5.56 -0.92 -22.91
N PRO A 51 -4.85 0.23 -22.98
CA PRO A 51 -4.71 1.11 -21.83
C PRO A 51 -6.05 1.50 -21.18
N GLU A 52 -7.08 1.75 -22.00
CA GLU A 52 -8.44 2.08 -21.58
C GLU A 52 -9.08 0.94 -20.79
N GLU A 53 -9.01 -0.29 -21.31
CA GLU A 53 -9.56 -1.48 -20.66
C GLU A 53 -8.86 -1.77 -19.33
N LEU A 54 -7.54 -1.58 -19.28
CA LEU A 54 -6.76 -1.71 -18.04
C LEU A 54 -7.25 -0.70 -16.99
N LEU A 55 -7.48 0.56 -17.38
CA LEU A 55 -8.00 1.58 -16.48
C LEU A 55 -9.46 1.31 -16.07
N ALA A 56 -10.29 0.79 -16.98
CA ALA A 56 -11.66 0.38 -16.66
C ALA A 56 -11.68 -0.77 -15.63
N ALA A 57 -10.79 -1.76 -15.77
CA ALA A 57 -10.63 -2.82 -14.79
C ALA A 57 -10.21 -2.30 -13.42
N ARG A 58 -9.25 -1.36 -13.38
CA ARG A 58 -8.85 -0.68 -12.15
C ARG A 58 -10.02 0.06 -11.51
N ALA A 59 -10.81 0.79 -12.31
CA ALA A 59 -11.97 1.53 -11.83
C ALA A 59 -12.97 0.62 -11.11
N ARG A 60 -13.29 -0.55 -11.69
CA ARG A 60 -14.22 -1.54 -11.10
C ARG A 60 -13.77 -2.02 -9.72
N SER A 61 -12.47 -2.20 -9.53
CA SER A 61 -11.89 -2.71 -8.28
C SER A 61 -11.46 -1.63 -7.28
N PHE A 62 -11.56 -0.35 -7.66
CA PHE A 62 -10.90 0.74 -6.94
C PHE A 62 -11.41 0.90 -5.51
N VAL A 63 -12.73 0.88 -5.31
CA VAL A 63 -13.36 1.02 -3.99
C VAL A 63 -12.94 -0.13 -3.07
N THR A 64 -13.02 -1.36 -3.55
CA THR A 64 -12.59 -2.56 -2.81
C THR A 64 -11.11 -2.52 -2.46
N SER A 65 -10.25 -2.10 -3.41
CA SER A 65 -8.81 -1.97 -3.17
C SER A 65 -8.48 -0.91 -2.11
N GLN A 66 -9.18 0.23 -2.12
CA GLN A 66 -9.06 1.25 -1.09
C GLN A 66 -9.48 0.71 0.27
N GLN A 67 -10.61 0.03 0.36
CA GLN A 67 -11.09 -0.55 1.60
C GLN A 67 -10.10 -1.58 2.16
N ASN A 68 -9.66 -2.53 1.33
CA ASN A 68 -8.66 -3.54 1.72
C ASN A 68 -7.36 -2.91 2.23
N SER A 69 -6.91 -1.81 1.62
CA SER A 69 -5.72 -1.08 2.05
C SER A 69 -5.90 -0.45 3.43
N ARG A 70 -7.09 0.10 3.70
CA ARG A 70 -7.45 0.67 5.02
C ARG A 70 -7.55 -0.42 6.08
N ASP A 71 -8.18 -1.54 5.76
CA ASP A 71 -8.32 -2.67 6.69
C ASP A 71 -6.95 -3.26 7.04
N ARG A 72 -6.05 -3.36 6.06
CA ARG A 72 -4.66 -3.73 6.30
C ARG A 72 -3.96 -2.72 7.20
N ALA A 73 -4.08 -1.42 6.93
CA ALA A 73 -3.49 -0.38 7.78
C ALA A 73 -4.00 -0.43 9.22
N ALA A 74 -5.31 -0.64 9.41
CA ALA A 74 -5.92 -0.80 10.72
C ALA A 74 -5.36 -2.02 11.46
N ARG A 75 -5.27 -3.18 10.79
CA ARG A 75 -4.66 -4.40 11.37
C ARG A 75 -3.21 -4.16 11.79
N ASN A 76 -2.41 -3.56 10.91
CA ASN A 76 -1.01 -3.24 11.21
C ASN A 76 -0.91 -2.31 12.42
N TRP A 77 -1.79 -1.32 12.54
CA TRP A 77 -1.82 -0.42 13.69
C TRP A 77 -2.17 -1.14 15.00
N TRP A 78 -3.17 -2.02 14.98
CA TRP A 78 -3.53 -2.84 16.14
C TRP A 78 -2.39 -3.76 16.55
N GLN A 79 -1.75 -4.40 15.58
CA GLN A 79 -0.61 -5.27 15.80
C GLN A 79 0.56 -4.51 16.44
N ALA A 80 0.99 -3.39 15.86
CA ALA A 80 2.07 -2.58 16.41
C ALA A 80 1.77 -2.10 17.84
N ARG A 81 0.51 -1.74 18.13
CA ARG A 81 0.11 -1.33 19.48
C ARG A 81 0.13 -2.49 20.48
N ALA A 82 -0.21 -3.70 20.05
CA ALA A 82 -0.10 -4.89 20.89
C ALA A 82 1.37 -5.21 21.18
N GLU A 83 2.22 -5.15 20.16
CA GLU A 83 3.66 -5.33 20.28
C GLU A 83 4.27 -4.31 21.26
N LEU A 84 3.95 -3.01 21.12
CA LEU A 84 4.42 -1.96 22.03
C LEU A 84 3.99 -2.19 23.49
N ARG A 85 2.78 -2.71 23.73
CA ARG A 85 2.29 -3.02 25.09
C ARG A 85 2.93 -4.27 25.68
N ALA A 86 3.45 -5.17 24.84
CA ALA A 86 4.13 -6.37 25.27
C ALA A 86 5.60 -6.11 25.63
N ILE A 87 6.13 -4.93 25.30
CA ILE A 87 7.47 -4.50 25.76
C ILE A 87 7.40 -4.29 27.28
N PRO A 88 8.20 -4.99 28.08
CA PRO A 88 8.23 -4.80 29.53
C PRO A 88 8.66 -3.38 29.90
N ASP A 89 8.07 -2.83 30.98
CA ASP A 89 8.39 -1.48 31.51
C ASP A 89 9.87 -1.26 31.84
N VAL A 90 10.66 -2.34 31.96
CA VAL A 90 12.11 -2.31 32.20
C VAL A 90 12.88 -1.57 31.09
N ILE A 91 12.37 -1.52 29.85
CA ILE A 91 12.99 -0.77 28.75
C ILE A 91 12.55 0.71 28.76
N LEU A 92 11.40 1.04 29.34
CA LEU A 92 10.86 2.42 29.36
C LEU A 92 11.34 3.24 30.57
N LEU A 93 12.09 2.64 31.49
CA LEU A 93 12.69 3.27 32.67
C LEU A 93 14.23 3.40 32.59
N GLN A 94 14.86 3.09 31.44
CA GLN A 94 16.31 3.29 31.21
C GLN A 94 16.61 4.46 30.28
N ASP A 95 15.64 5.35 30.06
CA ASP A 95 15.82 6.56 29.25
C ASP A 95 15.68 7.83 30.11
N ASP A 96 16.29 7.80 31.28
CA ASP A 96 16.85 8.97 31.95
C ASP A 96 18.18 9.38 31.26
N GLY A 97 18.12 9.57 29.94
CA GLY A 97 18.91 10.57 29.22
C GLY A 97 20.43 10.44 29.19
N THR A 98 21.04 9.35 29.63
CA THR A 98 22.49 9.17 29.60
C THR A 98 22.86 7.69 29.37
N ASP A 99 23.82 7.45 28.47
CA ASP A 99 24.65 6.23 28.38
C ASP A 99 24.37 5.12 27.34
N LEU A 100 23.40 5.22 26.42
CA LEU A 100 23.25 4.17 25.37
C LEU A 100 23.98 4.43 24.05
N VAL A 101 24.64 5.59 23.87
CA VAL A 101 25.33 5.89 22.60
C VAL A 101 26.75 5.28 22.51
N GLU A 102 27.39 4.92 23.62
CA GLU A 102 28.81 4.50 23.58
C GLU A 102 29.07 2.98 23.39
N ARG A 103 28.07 2.09 23.47
CA ARG A 103 28.35 0.63 23.44
C ARG A 103 28.27 -0.08 22.09
N LEU A 104 28.09 0.66 21.00
CA LEU A 104 27.95 0.07 19.65
C LEU A 104 29.14 0.32 18.72
N PHE A 105 30.20 1.00 19.19
CA PHE A 105 31.39 1.31 18.39
C PHE A 105 32.72 1.07 19.13
N ASP A 106 32.83 -0.04 19.88
CA ASP A 106 34.12 -0.64 20.27
C ASP A 106 34.10 -2.16 20.03
#